data_AF-A0A813DFK7-F1
#
_entry.id   AF-A0A813DFK7-F1
#
_cell.length_a   1.000
_cell.length_b   1.000
_cell.length_c   1.000
_cell.angle_alpha   90.00
_cell.angle_beta   90.00
_cell.angle_gamma   90.00
#
_symmetry.space_group_name_H-M   'P 1'
#
loop_
_entity.id
_entity.type
_entity.pdbx_description
1 polymer ?
#
loop_
_entity_poly.entity_id
_entity_poly.type
_entity_poly.pdbx_seq_one_letter_code
_entity_poly.pdbx_strand_id
1 'polypeptide(L)'
;MTVDSAREDGWLYTPISSDTIFSLWSIPRSISWTTLSSNWPTMLLAVFTGPFLNNVGDLAVVEGVIADRAMGSSNFDAEVKVQGFSYFASALTMGYPSDFGNDDVMLHRVGGGKTRLSSILNCMILGAFVFISGPSLPLIPAIVSVIPKFVNGASMLLAGMEMLFEPILQGRKSLPAIEYGVIWAVVF
;
A
#
# COMPACT_ATOMS: atom_id res chain seq x y z
N MET A 1 2.00 32.19 -12.24
CA MET A 1 0.87 31.34 -11.82
C MET A 1 0.88 31.30 -10.30
N THR A 2 -0.21 31.67 -9.64
CA THR A 2 -0.35 31.57 -8.18
C THR A 2 -0.81 30.15 -7.80
N VAL A 3 -0.62 29.75 -6.53
CA VAL A 3 -1.09 28.46 -6.00
C VAL A 3 -2.59 28.28 -6.23
N ASP A 4 -3.38 29.35 -6.06
CA ASP A 4 -4.82 29.30 -6.25
C ASP A 4 -5.19 29.13 -7.73
N SER A 5 -4.52 29.83 -8.65
CA SER A 5 -4.73 29.62 -10.08
C SER A 5 -4.37 28.20 -10.54
N ALA A 6 -3.28 27.62 -10.01
CA ALA A 6 -2.91 26.23 -10.30
C ALA A 6 -3.93 25.22 -9.75
N ARG A 7 -4.58 25.54 -8.62
CA ARG A 7 -5.64 24.70 -8.05
C ARG A 7 -6.94 24.78 -8.84
N GLU A 8 -7.34 25.98 -9.26
CA GLU A 8 -8.51 26.20 -10.13
C GLU A 8 -8.36 25.46 -11.46
N ASP A 9 -7.16 25.49 -12.04
CA ASP A 9 -6.80 24.75 -13.25
C ASP A 9 -6.65 23.23 -13.02
N GLY A 10 -6.87 22.75 -11.79
CA GLY A 10 -6.90 21.33 -11.45
C GLY A 10 -5.53 20.68 -11.21
N TRP A 11 -4.43 21.43 -11.25
CA TRP A 11 -3.07 20.91 -11.08
C TRP A 11 -2.78 20.44 -9.65
N LEU A 12 -3.35 21.09 -8.65
CA LEU A 12 -3.13 20.81 -7.22
C LEU A 12 -4.35 20.16 -6.57
N TYR A 13 -4.12 19.40 -5.49
CA TYR A 13 -5.18 18.82 -4.67
C TYR A 13 -6.02 19.90 -3.97
N THR A 14 -7.29 19.56 -3.70
CA THR A 14 -8.14 20.35 -2.81
C THR A 14 -7.55 20.33 -1.40
N PRO A 15 -7.50 21.47 -0.68
CA PRO A 15 -7.03 21.49 0.69
C PRO A 15 -7.82 20.51 1.55
N ILE A 16 -7.10 19.66 2.28
CA ILE A 16 -7.68 18.77 3.28
C ILE A 16 -7.73 19.49 4.62
N SER A 17 -8.81 19.30 5.39
CA SER A 17 -8.86 19.83 6.76
C SER A 17 -7.96 18.99 7.66
N SER A 18 -7.28 19.63 8.60
CA SER A 18 -6.54 18.94 9.68
C SER A 18 -7.45 18.02 10.50
N ASP A 19 -8.74 18.38 10.61
CA ASP A 19 -9.73 17.58 11.34
C ASP A 19 -10.10 16.29 10.57
N THR A 20 -9.92 16.26 9.26
CA THR A 20 -10.22 15.09 8.43
C THR A 20 -9.37 13.89 8.83
N ILE A 21 -8.11 14.09 9.22
CA ILE A 21 -7.18 13.04 9.62
C ILE A 21 -7.67 12.29 10.87
N PHE A 22 -8.24 13.02 11.83
CA PHE A 22 -8.77 12.44 13.07
C PHE A 22 -10.26 12.06 12.98
N SER A 23 -10.97 12.51 11.94
CA SER A 23 -12.38 12.21 11.73
C SER A 23 -12.66 10.74 11.40
N LEU A 24 -11.66 9.97 10.97
CA LEU A 24 -11.79 8.54 10.68
C LEU A 24 -12.32 7.74 11.88
N TRP A 25 -12.02 8.17 13.10
CA TRP A 25 -12.49 7.56 14.34
C TRP A 25 -13.99 7.76 14.62
N SER A 26 -14.68 8.62 13.84
CA SER A 26 -16.13 8.87 13.95
C SER A 26 -16.99 7.97 13.05
N ILE A 27 -16.37 7.24 12.11
CA ILE A 27 -17.01 6.33 11.14
C ILE A 27 -17.78 5.14 11.74
N PRO A 28 -17.46 4.56 12.91
CA PRO A 28 -18.14 3.35 13.40
C PRO A 28 -19.66 3.51 13.57
N ARG A 29 -20.15 4.75 13.68
CA ARG A 29 -21.57 5.06 13.90
C ARG A 29 -22.43 4.98 12.64
N SER A 30 -21.85 4.79 11.45
CA SER A 30 -22.56 4.82 10.16
C SER A 30 -22.46 3.53 9.33
N ILE A 31 -22.07 2.40 9.94
CA ILE A 31 -21.99 1.11 9.23
C ILE A 31 -23.39 0.64 8.84
N SER A 32 -23.65 0.59 7.53
CA SER A 32 -24.84 -0.04 6.95
C SER A 32 -24.61 -1.55 6.83
N TRP A 33 -25.20 -2.31 7.75
CA TRP A 33 -25.17 -3.79 7.72
C TRP A 33 -25.77 -4.37 6.45
N THR A 34 -26.71 -3.65 5.83
CA THR A 34 -27.31 -4.00 4.54
C THR A 34 -26.31 -3.83 3.39
N THR A 35 -25.45 -2.82 3.45
CA THR A 35 -24.37 -2.65 2.47
C THR A 35 -23.33 -3.77 2.61
N LEU A 36 -23.02 -4.16 3.85
CA LEU A 36 -22.10 -5.27 4.13
C LEU A 36 -22.62 -6.59 3.54
N SER A 37 -23.89 -6.92 3.78
CA SER A 37 -24.48 -8.17 3.29
C SER A 37 -24.75 -8.18 1.78
N SER A 38 -24.91 -7.02 1.14
CA SER A 38 -25.09 -6.95 -0.32
C SER A 38 -23.77 -6.96 -1.09
N ASN A 39 -22.64 -6.62 -0.45
CA ASN A 39 -21.33 -6.50 -1.10
C ASN A 39 -20.31 -7.56 -0.63
N TRP A 40 -20.74 -8.57 0.14
CA TRP A 40 -19.85 -9.61 0.65
C TRP A 40 -18.98 -10.30 -0.42
N PRO A 41 -19.44 -10.54 -1.68
CA PRO A 41 -18.59 -11.16 -2.70
C PRO A 41 -17.44 -10.22 -3.11
N THR A 42 -17.74 -8.94 -3.29
CA THR A 42 -16.74 -7.90 -3.61
C THR A 42 -15.74 -7.75 -2.46
N MET A 43 -16.21 -7.82 -1.21
CA MET A 43 -15.35 -7.76 -0.04
C MET A 43 -14.43 -8.98 0.05
N LEU A 44 -14.95 -10.18 -0.21
CA LEU A 44 -14.11 -11.39 -0.28
C LEU A 44 -13.09 -11.30 -1.40
N LEU A 45 -13.50 -10.84 -2.59
CA LEU A 45 -12.59 -10.65 -3.71
C LEU A 45 -11.47 -9.68 -3.31
N ALA A 46 -11.80 -8.53 -2.71
CA ALA A 46 -10.81 -7.56 -2.24
C ALA A 46 -9.83 -8.14 -1.21
N VAL A 47 -10.31 -8.99 -0.29
CA VAL A 47 -9.47 -9.69 0.70
C VAL A 47 -8.56 -10.73 0.02
N PHE A 48 -9.03 -11.43 -1.00
CA PHE A 48 -8.21 -12.37 -1.76
C PHE A 48 -7.20 -11.69 -2.67
N THR A 49 -7.58 -10.59 -3.34
CA THR A 49 -6.70 -9.92 -4.30
C THR A 49 -5.66 -9.01 -3.66
N GLY A 50 -5.98 -8.36 -2.54
CA GLY A 50 -5.03 -7.53 -1.82
C GLY A 50 -4.16 -8.38 -0.88
N PRO A 51 -4.59 -8.59 0.37
CA PRO A 51 -3.89 -9.34 1.41
C PRO A 51 -3.24 -10.67 0.98
N PHE A 52 -4.02 -11.54 0.33
CA PHE A 52 -3.58 -12.91 0.10
C PHE A 52 -2.56 -13.00 -1.04
N LEU A 53 -2.85 -12.38 -2.20
CA LEU A 53 -1.87 -12.32 -3.29
C LEU A 53 -0.61 -11.56 -2.89
N ASN A 54 -0.74 -10.50 -2.08
CA ASN A 54 0.42 -9.77 -1.59
C ASN A 54 1.35 -10.64 -0.75
N ASN A 55 0.82 -11.40 0.23
CA ASN A 55 1.65 -12.35 0.99
C ASN A 55 2.36 -13.38 0.11
N VAL A 56 1.68 -13.88 -0.92
CA VAL A 56 2.29 -14.84 -1.87
C VAL A 56 3.46 -14.17 -2.60
N GLY A 57 3.28 -12.93 -3.06
CA GLY A 57 4.33 -12.14 -3.70
C GLY A 57 5.50 -11.83 -2.76
N ASP A 58 5.20 -11.36 -1.55
CA ASP A 58 6.20 -11.01 -0.54
C ASP A 58 7.06 -12.21 -0.17
N LEU A 59 6.45 -13.39 0.00
CA LEU A 59 7.18 -14.62 0.27
C LEU A 59 8.03 -15.07 -0.91
N ALA A 60 7.53 -14.95 -2.14
CA ALA A 60 8.32 -15.24 -3.33
C ALA A 60 9.54 -14.32 -3.45
N VAL A 61 9.42 -13.04 -3.06
CA VAL A 61 10.55 -12.10 -3.03
C VAL A 61 11.50 -12.38 -1.86
N VAL A 62 10.98 -12.70 -0.68
CA VAL A 62 11.81 -13.09 0.47
C VAL A 62 12.60 -14.37 0.16
N GLU A 63 11.97 -15.36 -0.46
CA GLU A 63 12.61 -16.62 -0.88
C GLU A 63 13.51 -16.45 -2.10
N GLY A 64 13.19 -15.55 -3.04
CA GLY A 64 13.96 -15.36 -4.28
C GLY A 64 15.12 -14.38 -4.17
N VAL A 65 14.99 -13.34 -3.34
CA VAL A 65 15.93 -12.20 -3.26
C VAL A 65 16.69 -12.17 -1.92
N ILE A 66 16.06 -12.65 -0.84
CA ILE A 66 16.58 -12.53 0.54
C ILE A 66 16.98 -13.92 1.12
N ALA A 67 16.82 -14.99 0.33
CA ALA A 67 17.02 -16.40 0.72
C ALA A 67 18.32 -16.67 1.47
N ASP A 68 19.43 -16.08 1.03
CA ASP A 68 20.74 -16.53 1.47
C ASP A 68 21.17 -16.06 2.87
N ARG A 69 20.46 -15.12 3.52
CA ARG A 69 20.98 -14.53 4.78
C ARG A 69 19.98 -14.18 5.89
N ALA A 70 18.66 -14.21 5.65
CA ALA A 70 17.76 -13.57 6.62
C ALA A 70 16.34 -14.16 6.78
N MET A 71 16.01 -15.33 6.23
CA MET A 71 14.65 -15.87 6.39
C MET A 71 14.25 -16.15 7.85
N GLY A 72 15.22 -16.42 8.74
CA GLY A 72 14.88 -16.74 10.13
C GLY A 72 13.81 -17.82 10.22
N SER A 73 12.75 -17.61 11.00
CA SER A 73 11.58 -18.49 11.13
C SER A 73 10.38 -18.07 10.27
N SER A 74 10.58 -17.21 9.26
CA SER A 74 9.52 -16.74 8.36
C SER A 74 9.13 -17.87 7.40
N ASN A 75 7.86 -18.26 7.41
CA ASN A 75 7.26 -19.21 6.49
C ASN A 75 5.86 -18.71 6.13
N PHE A 76 5.25 -19.28 5.08
CA PHE A 76 3.95 -18.82 4.59
C PHE A 76 2.87 -18.76 5.67
N ASP A 77 2.78 -19.78 6.51
CA ASP A 77 1.81 -19.84 7.60
C ASP A 77 2.05 -18.73 8.66
N ALA A 78 3.31 -18.47 9.00
CA ALA A 78 3.69 -17.43 9.95
C ALA A 78 3.39 -16.02 9.41
N GLU A 79 3.73 -15.74 8.15
CA GLU A 79 3.48 -14.44 7.53
C GLU A 79 1.98 -14.17 7.37
N VAL A 80 1.20 -15.15 6.89
CA VAL A 80 -0.26 -15.01 6.79
C VAL A 80 -0.91 -14.76 8.16
N LYS A 81 -0.46 -15.45 9.22
CA LYS A 81 -0.96 -15.23 10.58
C LYS A 81 -0.63 -13.83 11.10
N VAL A 82 0.62 -13.38 10.91
CA VAL A 82 1.08 -12.06 11.40
C VAL A 82 0.40 -10.93 10.62
N GLN A 83 0.28 -11.06 9.29
CA GLN A 83 -0.39 -10.05 8.47
C GLN A 83 -1.89 -10.02 8.76
N GLY A 84 -2.53 -11.18 8.92
CA GLY A 84 -3.92 -11.27 9.35
C GLY A 84 -4.18 -10.59 10.70
N PHE A 85 -3.31 -10.80 11.68
CA PHE A 85 -3.40 -10.08 12.96
C PHE A 85 -3.20 -8.56 12.80
N SER A 86 -2.26 -8.16 11.94
CA SER A 86 -1.98 -6.74 11.66
C SER A 86 -3.17 -6.05 11.00
N TYR A 87 -3.86 -6.71 10.07
CA TYR A 87 -5.09 -6.18 9.47
C TYR A 87 -6.25 -6.12 10.45
N PHE A 88 -6.39 -7.12 11.33
CA PHE A 88 -7.38 -7.06 12.40
C PHE A 88 -7.12 -5.87 13.33
N ALA A 89 -5.86 -5.68 13.75
CA ALA A 89 -5.45 -4.53 14.56
C ALA A 89 -5.69 -3.20 13.83
N SER A 90 -5.34 -3.13 12.54
CA SER A 90 -5.58 -1.95 11.70
C SER A 90 -7.08 -1.63 11.61
N ALA A 91 -7.92 -2.64 11.36
CA ALA A 91 -9.37 -2.48 11.29
C ALA A 91 -9.98 -1.97 12.61
N LEU A 92 -9.49 -2.44 13.76
CA LEU A 92 -9.89 -1.91 15.08
C LEU A 92 -9.56 -0.42 15.24
N THR A 93 -8.50 0.03 14.58
CA THR A 93 -8.08 1.43 14.55
C THR A 93 -8.68 2.24 13.39
N MET A 94 -9.68 1.71 12.68
CA MET A 94 -10.25 2.32 11.45
C MET A 94 -9.19 2.57 10.37
N GLY A 95 -8.11 1.81 10.39
CA GLY A 95 -7.05 1.83 9.40
C GLY A 95 -7.40 1.03 8.16
N TYR A 96 -6.62 1.23 7.10
CA TYR A 96 -6.73 0.48 5.86
C TYR A 96 -5.80 -0.75 5.91
N PRO A 97 -6.16 -1.89 5.28
CA PRO A 97 -5.21 -2.98 5.09
C PRO A 97 -4.04 -2.49 4.24
N SER A 98 -2.85 -2.41 4.86
CA SER A 98 -1.61 -1.98 4.22
C SER A 98 -0.48 -2.90 4.61
N ASP A 99 0.42 -3.11 3.67
CA ASP A 99 1.63 -3.89 3.78
C ASP A 99 2.84 -3.00 3.44
N PHE A 100 4.04 -3.52 3.71
CA PHE A 100 5.27 -2.96 3.17
C PHE A 100 5.53 -3.67 1.84
N GLY A 101 5.47 -2.93 0.74
CA GLY A 101 5.71 -3.50 -0.57
C GLY A 101 7.17 -3.95 -0.71
N ASN A 102 7.42 -4.80 -1.71
CA ASN A 102 8.78 -5.29 -2.02
C ASN A 102 9.79 -4.16 -2.21
N ASP A 103 9.38 -3.05 -2.83
CA ASP A 103 10.21 -1.87 -3.04
C ASP A 103 10.60 -1.17 -1.74
N ASP A 104 9.66 -1.07 -0.79
CA ASP A 104 9.93 -0.48 0.53
C ASP A 104 10.95 -1.33 1.30
N VAL A 105 10.79 -2.66 1.24
CA VAL A 105 11.74 -3.60 1.86
C VAL A 105 13.12 -3.45 1.23
N MET A 106 13.22 -3.32 -0.09
CA MET A 106 14.48 -3.08 -0.79
C MET A 106 15.10 -1.73 -0.42
N LEU A 107 14.31 -0.66 -0.32
CA LEU A 107 14.78 0.65 0.13
C LEU A 107 15.35 0.59 1.56
N HIS A 108 14.64 -0.09 2.47
CA HIS A 108 15.12 -0.33 3.82
C HIS A 108 16.46 -1.08 3.82
N ARG A 109 16.63 -2.07 2.95
CA ARG A 109 17.86 -2.86 2.82
C ARG A 109 19.02 -2.05 2.24
N VAL A 110 18.78 -1.31 1.16
CA VAL A 110 19.78 -0.42 0.52
C VAL A 110 20.23 0.67 1.50
N GLY A 111 19.32 1.19 2.32
CA GLY A 111 19.62 2.10 3.42
C GLY A 111 20.39 1.46 4.60
N GLY A 112 20.73 0.17 4.53
CA GLY A 112 21.48 -0.55 5.54
C GLY A 112 20.63 -1.20 6.65
N GLY A 113 19.30 -1.16 6.53
CA GLY A 113 18.37 -1.84 7.42
C GLY A 113 18.54 -3.35 7.37
N LYS A 114 18.87 -3.97 8.51
CA LYS A 114 19.08 -5.43 8.60
C LYS A 114 18.09 -6.13 9.52
N THR A 115 17.32 -5.37 10.28
CA THR A 115 16.42 -5.86 11.34
C THR A 115 15.06 -5.18 11.23
N ARG A 116 14.07 -5.74 11.94
CA ARG A 116 12.71 -5.18 12.06
C ARG A 116 12.69 -3.77 12.65
N LEU A 117 13.75 -3.35 13.33
CA LEU A 117 13.84 -2.03 13.94
C LEU A 117 13.74 -0.90 12.90
N SER A 118 14.26 -1.11 11.69
CA SER A 118 14.18 -0.10 10.63
C SER A 118 12.74 0.19 10.22
N SER A 119 11.93 -0.87 10.06
CA SER A 119 10.50 -0.74 9.76
C SER A 119 9.72 -0.15 10.94
N ILE A 120 10.02 -0.56 12.18
CA ILE A 120 9.39 0.00 13.39
C ILE A 120 9.68 1.51 13.50
N LEU A 121 10.93 1.93 13.28
CA LEU A 121 11.30 3.35 13.29
C LEU A 121 10.57 4.13 12.19
N ASN A 122 10.45 3.56 10.99
CA ASN A 122 9.67 4.18 9.91
C ASN A 122 8.21 4.38 10.32
N CYS A 123 7.55 3.34 10.85
CA CYS A 123 6.17 3.47 11.36
C CYS A 123 6.05 4.51 12.48
N MET A 124 7.02 4.58 13.40
CA MET A 124 7.01 5.58 14.48
C MET A 124 7.18 7.01 13.94
N ILE A 125 8.06 7.20 12.95
CA ILE A 125 8.29 8.50 12.32
C ILE A 125 7.03 8.95 11.56
N LEU A 126 6.47 8.07 10.73
CA LEU A 126 5.23 8.35 10.00
C LEU A 126 4.07 8.65 10.96
N GLY A 127 3.92 7.85 12.02
CA GLY A 127 2.94 8.09 13.07
C GLY A 127 3.14 9.44 13.74
N ALA A 128 4.38 9.80 14.09
CA ALA A 128 4.70 11.10 14.66
C ALA A 128 4.32 12.24 13.72
N PHE A 129 4.59 12.13 12.42
CA PHE A 129 4.17 13.12 11.42
C PHE A 129 2.65 13.30 11.41
N VAL A 130 1.88 12.21 11.47
CA VAL A 130 0.42 12.25 11.52
C VAL A 130 -0.09 12.92 12.80
N PHE A 131 0.43 12.53 13.97
CA PHE A 131 -0.01 13.09 15.26
C PHE A 131 0.40 14.55 15.45
N ILE A 132 1.59 14.92 14.99
CA ILE A 132 2.06 16.32 15.00
C ILE A 132 1.24 17.16 14.02
N SER A 133 0.75 16.56 12.92
CA SER A 133 -0.09 17.21 11.92
C SER A 133 -1.53 17.47 12.37
N GLY A 134 -1.71 18.03 13.57
CA GLY A 134 -2.99 18.46 14.11
C GLY A 134 -3.38 19.90 13.75
N PRO A 135 -4.46 20.44 14.34
CA PRO A 135 -4.92 21.80 14.09
C PRO A 135 -3.85 22.88 14.35
N SER A 136 -2.98 22.65 15.35
CA SER A 136 -1.93 23.59 15.76
C SER A 136 -0.72 23.61 14.82
N LEU A 137 -0.48 22.53 14.05
CA LEU A 137 0.62 22.45 13.10
C LEU A 137 0.18 21.58 11.90
N PRO A 138 -0.50 22.15 10.89
CA PRO A 138 -1.13 21.39 9.80
C PRO A 138 -0.10 20.96 8.73
N LEU A 139 0.91 20.19 9.13
CA LEU A 139 2.04 19.84 8.28
C LEU A 139 1.62 18.99 7.06
N ILE A 140 0.82 17.94 7.27
CA ILE A 140 0.34 17.08 6.18
C ILE A 140 -0.59 17.86 5.24
N PRO A 141 -1.62 18.59 5.72
CA PRO A 141 -2.43 19.46 4.87
C PRO A 141 -1.59 20.45 4.05
N ALA A 142 -0.58 21.08 4.67
CA ALA A 142 0.28 22.04 4.00
C ALA A 142 1.10 21.38 2.87
N ILE A 143 1.73 20.23 3.14
CA ILE A 143 2.50 19.49 2.12
C ILE A 143 1.58 19.04 0.97
N VAL A 144 0.44 18.41 1.29
CA VAL A 144 -0.50 17.93 0.26
C VAL A 144 -1.03 19.08 -0.61
N SER A 145 -1.22 20.27 -0.03
CA SER A 145 -1.76 21.44 -0.75
C SER A 145 -0.87 21.96 -1.88
N VAL A 146 0.41 21.59 -1.89
CA VAL A 146 1.40 22.03 -2.89
C VAL A 146 1.89 20.91 -3.80
N ILE A 147 1.51 19.66 -3.54
CA ILE A 147 1.87 18.53 -4.42
C ILE A 147 1.00 18.58 -5.69
N PRO A 148 1.61 18.63 -6.89
CA PRO A 148 0.87 18.50 -8.13
C PRO A 148 0.29 17.10 -8.31
N LYS A 149 -0.98 17.00 -8.71
CA LYS A 149 -1.67 15.71 -8.92
C LYS A 149 -0.95 14.82 -9.92
N PHE A 150 -0.32 15.40 -10.93
CA PHE A 150 0.40 14.64 -11.95
C PHE A 150 1.60 13.89 -11.37
N VAL A 151 2.20 14.35 -10.25
CA VAL A 151 3.30 13.64 -9.61
C VAL A 151 2.81 12.30 -9.09
N ASN A 152 1.70 12.30 -8.35
CA ASN A 152 1.08 11.06 -7.88
C ASN A 152 0.62 10.17 -9.04
N GLY A 153 -0.01 10.76 -10.07
CA GLY A 153 -0.42 10.02 -11.26
C GLY A 153 0.75 9.38 -12.01
N ALA A 154 1.88 10.09 -12.14
CA ALA A 154 3.10 9.57 -12.75
C ALA A 154 3.73 8.46 -11.92
N SER A 155 3.73 8.58 -10.58
CA SER A 155 4.20 7.52 -9.69
C SER A 155 3.35 6.25 -9.82
N MET A 156 2.03 6.38 -9.84
CA MET A 156 1.12 5.24 -10.04
C MET A 156 1.28 4.62 -11.43
N LEU A 157 1.47 5.44 -12.47
CA LEU A 157 1.73 4.97 -13.82
C LEU A 157 3.05 4.21 -13.89
N LEU A 158 4.11 4.73 -13.26
CA LEU A 158 5.42 4.08 -13.23
C LEU A 158 5.33 2.71 -12.54
N ALA A 159 4.73 2.65 -11.35
CA ALA A 159 4.52 1.41 -10.62
C ALA A 159 3.69 0.41 -11.43
N GLY A 160 2.60 0.88 -12.06
CA GLY A 160 1.77 0.04 -12.93
C GLY A 160 2.51 -0.47 -14.17
N MET A 161 3.35 0.37 -14.78
CA MET A 161 4.18 -0.06 -15.92
C MET A 161 5.20 -1.10 -15.52
N GLU A 162 5.90 -0.93 -14.38
CA GLU A 162 6.87 -1.91 -13.88
C GLU A 162 6.19 -3.27 -13.63
N MET A 163 5.04 -3.27 -12.97
CA MET A 163 4.24 -4.47 -12.72
C MET A 163 3.75 -5.17 -14.00
N LEU A 164 3.51 -4.44 -15.10
CA LEU A 164 3.02 -5.02 -16.36
C LEU A 164 4.15 -5.41 -17.33
N PHE A 165 5.25 -4.64 -17.37
CA PHE A 165 6.34 -4.86 -18.32
C PHE A 165 7.00 -6.21 -18.13
N GLU A 166 7.27 -6.58 -16.88
CA GLU A 166 7.98 -7.80 -16.53
C GLU A 166 7.21 -9.07 -16.94
N PRO A 167 5.94 -9.27 -16.53
CA PRO A 167 5.18 -10.46 -16.92
C PRO A 167 4.82 -10.48 -18.42
N ILE A 168 4.53 -9.34 -19.04
CA ILE A 168 4.10 -9.32 -20.46
C ILE A 168 5.29 -9.52 -21.40
N LEU A 169 6.40 -8.79 -21.22
CA LEU A 169 7.52 -8.80 -22.17
C LEU A 169 8.59 -9.84 -21.82
N GLN A 170 8.87 -10.05 -20.54
CA GLN A 170 9.88 -11.03 -20.12
C GLN A 170 9.26 -12.41 -19.89
N GLY A 171 8.01 -12.48 -19.45
CA GLY A 171 7.31 -13.74 -19.20
C GLY A 171 7.26 -14.69 -20.40
N ARG A 172 7.16 -14.18 -21.64
CA ARG A 172 7.17 -15.03 -22.85
C ARG A 172 8.48 -15.82 -23.01
N LYS A 173 9.60 -15.27 -22.55
CA LYS A 173 10.92 -15.90 -22.67
C LYS A 173 11.21 -16.86 -21.51
N SER A 174 10.55 -16.66 -20.38
CA SER A 174 10.84 -17.36 -19.12
C SER A 174 9.80 -18.41 -18.74
N LEU A 175 8.57 -18.35 -19.30
CA LEU A 175 7.46 -19.23 -18.94
C LEU A 175 7.05 -20.16 -20.09
N PRO A 176 6.58 -21.38 -19.79
CA PRO A 176 5.87 -22.23 -20.73
C PRO A 176 4.67 -21.52 -21.36
N ALA A 177 4.36 -21.85 -22.61
CA ALA A 177 3.30 -21.19 -23.38
C ALA A 177 1.91 -21.25 -22.71
N ILE A 178 1.62 -22.31 -21.96
CA ILE A 178 0.36 -22.47 -21.22
C ILE A 178 0.29 -21.49 -20.04
N GLU A 179 1.37 -21.38 -19.26
CA GLU A 179 1.45 -20.46 -18.12
C GLU A 179 1.43 -19.00 -18.58
N TYR A 180 2.11 -18.70 -19.70
CA TYR A 180 2.03 -17.38 -20.32
C TYR A 180 0.61 -17.08 -20.84
N GLY A 181 -0.10 -18.08 -21.35
CA GLY A 181 -1.51 -17.96 -21.74
C GLY A 181 -2.43 -17.59 -20.57
N VAL A 182 -2.16 -18.10 -19.36
CA VAL A 182 -2.90 -17.74 -18.14
C VAL A 182 -2.68 -16.27 -17.79
N ILE A 183 -1.46 -15.74 -17.94
CA ILE A 183 -1.17 -14.30 -17.72
C ILE A 183 -2.06 -13.45 -18.64
N TRP A 184 -2.12 -13.77 -19.93
CA TRP A 184 -2.96 -13.03 -20.87
C TRP A 184 -4.46 -13.11 -20.54
N ALA A 185 -4.94 -14.26 -20.08
CA ALA A 185 -6.35 -14.44 -19.71
C ALA A 185 -6.76 -13.75 -18.40
N VAL A 186 -5.80 -13.37 -17.55
CA VAL A 186 -6.03 -12.60 -16.32
C VAL A 186 -5.92 -11.09 -16.57
N VAL A 187 -5.04 -10.69 -17.50
CA VAL A 187 -4.82 -9.27 -17.85
C VAL A 187 -5.90 -8.73 -18.81
N PHE A 188 -6.50 -9.58 -19.65
CA PHE A 188 -7.51 -9.23 -20.66
C PHE A 188 -8.79 -10.05 -20.52
#